data_AF-A0A554ID60-F1
#
_entry.id   AF-A0A554ID60-F1
#
_cell.length_a   1.000
_cell.length_b   1.000
_cell.length_c   1.000
_cell.angle_alpha   90.00
_cell.angle_beta   90.00
_cell.angle_gamma   90.00
#
_symmetry.space_group_name_H-M   'P 1'
#
loop_
_entity.id
_entity.type
_entity.pdbx_description
1 polymer ?
#
loop_
_entity_poly.entity_id
_entity_poly.type
_entity_poly.pdbx_seq_one_letter_code
_entity_poly.pdbx_strand_id
1 'polypeptide(L)'
;EAFNMAGRIKDYGGDYLHVNDSNLGGAKSNMFVQHFVKQEYEIKDDGSILKTVTIDYKNPNPGSPGCNLELGGLCLNGPMPNWLRIYVPKGSELIEFKGSEDPTTTSEAYGKTVFEGFLTVKPLGTAQVVVKYKLPFKVGREKDYSLLIQKQPGTEGHEYTILVNGRQIDKFPLKTDRELKFKL
;
A
#
# COMPACT_ATOMS: atom_id res chain seq x y z
N GLU A 1 -17.32 -2.95 17.24
CA GLU A 1 -17.96 -2.66 15.93
C GLU A 1 -18.03 -3.98 15.16
N ALA A 2 -19.21 -4.41 14.68
CA ALA A 2 -19.39 -5.78 14.18
C ALA A 2 -18.89 -6.00 12.75
N PHE A 3 -18.87 -4.96 11.91
CA PHE A 3 -18.63 -5.09 10.47
C PHE A 3 -17.34 -4.41 9.97
N ASN A 4 -16.61 -3.68 10.84
CA ASN A 4 -15.39 -2.92 10.48
C ASN A 4 -15.53 -2.01 9.24
N MET A 5 -16.75 -1.58 8.91
CA MET A 5 -17.03 -0.81 7.70
C MET A 5 -16.52 0.64 7.80
N ALA A 6 -16.35 1.17 9.02
CA ALA A 6 -15.85 2.52 9.23
C ALA A 6 -14.36 2.71 8.88
N GLY A 7 -13.62 1.62 8.58
CA GLY A 7 -12.21 1.72 8.18
C GLY A 7 -11.27 2.22 9.27
N ARG A 8 -11.67 2.11 10.55
CA ARG A 8 -10.85 2.55 11.68
C ARG A 8 -9.48 1.88 11.62
N ILE A 9 -8.42 2.68 11.64
CA ILE A 9 -7.03 2.20 11.77
C ILE A 9 -6.91 1.42 13.08
N LYS A 10 -6.48 0.16 13.00
CA LYS A 10 -6.36 -0.72 14.16
C LYS A 10 -5.10 -0.42 14.95
N ASP A 11 -5.21 -0.56 16.26
CA ASP A 11 -4.03 -0.69 17.09
C ASP A 11 -3.47 -2.12 16.96
N TYR A 12 -2.16 -2.23 16.88
CA TYR A 12 -1.46 -3.51 16.68
C TYR A 12 -0.02 -3.40 17.17
N GLY A 13 0.36 -4.29 18.10
CA GLY A 13 1.68 -4.25 18.74
C GLY A 13 2.83 -4.83 17.92
N GLY A 14 2.54 -5.47 16.78
CA GLY A 14 3.54 -6.02 15.86
C GLY A 14 3.77 -5.13 14.63
N ASP A 15 4.23 -5.76 13.55
CA ASP A 15 4.31 -5.07 12.26
C ASP A 15 2.93 -4.79 11.69
N TYR A 16 2.79 -3.66 11.04
CA TYR A 16 1.52 -3.18 10.52
C TYR A 16 1.72 -2.62 9.12
N LEU A 17 0.80 -2.93 8.22
CA LEU A 17 0.73 -2.28 6.91
C LEU A 17 -0.72 -1.95 6.58
N HIS A 18 -0.97 -0.70 6.23
CA HIS A 18 -2.18 -0.27 5.55
C HIS A 18 -1.81 0.68 4.42
N VAL A 19 -2.08 0.24 3.20
CA VAL A 19 -1.98 1.06 1.99
C VAL A 19 -3.34 1.70 1.77
N ASN A 20 -3.37 3.03 1.70
CA ASN A 20 -4.56 3.82 1.51
C ASN A 20 -4.42 4.70 0.26
N ASP A 21 -5.24 4.39 -0.74
CA ASP A 21 -5.34 5.12 -1.99
C ASP A 21 -6.56 6.04 -1.96
N SER A 22 -6.31 7.34 -2.15
CA SER A 22 -7.34 8.36 -2.33
C SER A 22 -7.31 8.87 -3.77
N ASN A 23 -8.23 8.36 -4.59
CA ASN A 23 -8.45 8.86 -5.95
C ASN A 23 -9.06 10.26 -5.90
N LEU A 24 -8.31 11.23 -6.40
CA LEU A 24 -8.70 12.63 -6.49
C LEU A 24 -9.23 13.00 -7.89
N GLY A 25 -9.38 12.01 -8.77
CA GLY A 25 -9.95 12.16 -10.09
C GLY A 25 -11.49 12.07 -10.08
N GLY A 26 -12.13 12.74 -11.05
CA GLY A 26 -13.58 12.67 -11.22
C GLY A 26 -14.09 11.36 -11.84
N ALA A 27 -13.19 10.57 -12.45
CA ALA A 27 -13.52 9.28 -13.05
C ALA A 27 -13.45 8.15 -12.02
N LYS A 28 -14.18 7.05 -12.29
CA LYS A 28 -14.17 5.83 -11.46
C LYS A 28 -13.00 4.90 -11.79
N SER A 29 -11.84 5.49 -12.14
CA SER A 29 -10.68 4.76 -12.70
C SER A 29 -10.19 3.62 -11.81
N ASN A 30 -10.35 3.75 -10.48
CA ASN A 30 -9.97 2.71 -9.50
C ASN A 30 -10.57 1.33 -9.83
N MET A 31 -11.76 1.29 -10.44
CA MET A 31 -12.41 0.04 -10.85
C MET A 31 -11.61 -0.73 -11.92
N PHE A 32 -10.74 -0.04 -12.65
CA PHE A 32 -9.95 -0.57 -13.76
C PHE A 32 -8.48 -0.79 -13.39
N VAL A 33 -8.03 -0.30 -12.22
CA VAL A 33 -6.62 -0.38 -11.80
C VAL A 33 -6.37 -1.60 -10.92
N GLN A 34 -5.47 -2.46 -11.38
CA GLN A 34 -4.95 -3.59 -10.62
C GLN A 34 -3.79 -3.15 -9.74
N HIS A 35 -3.73 -3.67 -8.52
CA HIS A 35 -2.73 -3.33 -7.51
C HIS A 35 -2.00 -4.60 -7.06
N PHE A 36 -0.67 -4.56 -7.13
CA PHE A 36 0.20 -5.62 -6.63
C PHE A 36 1.13 -5.04 -5.58
N VAL A 37 1.06 -5.56 -4.37
CA VAL A 37 1.84 -5.08 -3.23
C VAL A 37 2.85 -6.14 -2.84
N LYS A 38 4.13 -5.83 -2.99
CA LYS A 38 5.23 -6.69 -2.57
C LYS A 38 5.87 -6.12 -1.31
N GLN A 39 6.01 -6.96 -0.28
CA GLN A 39 6.72 -6.62 0.95
C GLN A 39 7.98 -7.48 1.04
N GLU A 40 9.13 -6.84 1.22
CA GLU A 40 10.43 -7.48 1.32
C GLU A 40 11.07 -7.13 2.66
N TYR A 41 11.50 -8.15 3.39
CA TYR A 41 12.16 -8.02 4.69
C TYR A 41 13.63 -8.41 4.56
N GLU A 42 14.51 -7.51 4.98
CA GLU A 42 15.96 -7.73 5.08
C GLU A 42 16.38 -7.54 6.54
N ILE A 43 16.93 -8.59 7.15
CA ILE A 43 17.43 -8.56 8.52
C ILE A 43 18.91 -8.24 8.51
N LYS A 44 19.31 -7.18 9.22
CA LYS A 44 20.72 -6.79 9.39
C LYS A 44 21.36 -7.56 10.55
N ASP A 45 22.69 -7.57 10.57
CA ASP A 45 23.49 -8.26 11.58
C ASP A 45 23.20 -7.77 13.02
N ASP A 46 22.82 -6.49 13.16
CA ASP A 46 22.44 -5.89 14.44
C ASP A 46 21.00 -6.21 14.88
N GLY A 47 20.28 -7.02 14.09
CA GLY A 47 18.89 -7.39 14.29
C GLY A 47 17.87 -6.35 13.82
N SER A 48 18.31 -5.22 13.26
CA SER A 48 17.38 -4.25 12.65
C SER A 48 16.74 -4.82 11.39
N ILE A 49 15.50 -4.41 11.13
CA ILE A 49 14.72 -4.91 10.00
C ILE A 49 14.50 -3.76 9.03
N LEU A 50 15.04 -3.91 7.82
CA LEU A 50 14.70 -3.05 6.69
C LEU A 50 13.54 -3.67 5.93
N LYS A 51 12.50 -2.87 5.72
CA LYS A 51 11.31 -3.27 4.99
C LYS A 51 11.20 -2.44 3.72
N THR A 52 11.05 -3.10 2.58
CA THR A 52 10.75 -2.47 1.31
C THR A 52 9.34 -2.86 0.90
N VAL A 53 8.50 -1.86 0.63
CA VAL A 53 7.15 -2.05 0.08
C VAL A 53 7.15 -1.51 -1.33
N THR A 54 6.90 -2.38 -2.30
CA THR A 54 6.69 -2.01 -3.71
C THR A 54 5.22 -2.14 -4.04
N ILE A 55 4.63 -1.11 -4.64
CA ILE A 55 3.24 -1.10 -5.08
C ILE A 55 3.23 -0.83 -6.58
N ASP A 56 2.79 -1.82 -7.34
CA ASP A 56 2.59 -1.72 -8.78
C ASP A 56 1.11 -1.46 -9.08
N TYR A 57 0.86 -0.36 -9.77
CA TYR A 57 -0.45 0.02 -10.29
C TYR A 57 -0.48 -0.24 -11.79
N LYS A 58 -1.48 -0.97 -12.26
CA LYS A 58 -1.65 -1.27 -13.69
C LYS A 58 -3.09 -1.02 -14.13
N ASN A 59 -3.26 -0.12 -15.09
CA ASN A 59 -4.54 0.06 -15.77
C ASN A 59 -4.47 -0.59 -17.16
N PRO A 60 -4.98 -1.82 -17.35
CA PRO A 60 -4.93 -2.49 -18.64
C PRO A 60 -6.02 -2.00 -19.62
N ASN A 61 -6.88 -1.05 -19.21
CA ASN A 61 -8.05 -0.64 -19.98
C ASN A 61 -7.83 0.72 -20.67
N PRO A 62 -8.36 0.92 -21.89
CA PRO A 62 -8.35 2.22 -22.55
C PRO A 62 -9.25 3.23 -21.82
N GLY A 63 -9.00 4.51 -22.06
CA GLY A 63 -9.82 5.58 -21.50
C GLY A 63 -11.25 5.54 -22.04
N SER A 64 -12.21 6.03 -21.26
CA SER A 64 -13.61 6.10 -21.68
C SER A 64 -13.75 6.92 -22.96
N PRO A 65 -14.41 6.38 -24.01
CA PRO A 65 -14.60 7.11 -25.24
C PRO A 65 -15.45 8.36 -24.98
N GLY A 66 -15.02 9.50 -25.52
CA GLY A 66 -15.75 10.76 -25.34
C GLY A 66 -15.81 11.25 -23.89
N CYS A 67 -14.77 11.03 -23.08
CA CYS A 67 -14.61 11.66 -21.76
C CYS A 67 -14.49 13.19 -21.92
N ASN A 68 -15.62 13.83 -22.15
CA ASN A 68 -15.83 15.27 -22.22
C ASN A 68 -17.13 15.59 -21.47
N LEU A 69 -17.03 16.51 -20.50
CA LEU A 69 -18.17 16.95 -19.68
C LEU A 69 -19.27 17.61 -20.51
N GLU A 70 -18.95 18.17 -21.67
CA GLU A 70 -19.90 18.89 -22.54
C GLU A 70 -20.70 17.96 -23.46
N LEU A 71 -20.24 16.72 -23.69
CA LEU A 71 -20.86 15.76 -24.61
C LEU A 71 -21.79 14.75 -23.91
N GLY A 72 -21.96 14.84 -22.59
CA GLY A 72 -22.89 14.00 -21.82
C GLY A 72 -22.49 12.51 -21.71
N GLY A 73 -21.24 12.16 -21.99
CA GLY A 73 -20.72 10.79 -21.90
C GLY A 73 -20.29 10.37 -20.50
N LEU A 74 -20.37 9.07 -20.19
CA LEU A 74 -19.86 8.52 -18.92
C LEU A 74 -18.32 8.42 -18.95
N CYS A 75 -17.64 9.29 -18.22
CA CYS A 75 -16.20 9.19 -18.00
C CYS A 75 -15.88 8.27 -16.81
N LEU A 76 -15.74 6.97 -17.07
CA LEU A 76 -15.46 5.96 -16.05
C LEU A 76 -13.97 5.68 -15.89
N ASN A 77 -13.21 5.64 -16.99
CA ASN A 77 -11.78 5.38 -16.99
C ASN A 77 -11.03 6.57 -17.59
N GLY A 78 -10.34 7.33 -16.74
CA GLY A 78 -9.46 8.44 -17.13
C GLY A 78 -8.17 8.43 -16.31
N PRO A 79 -7.34 9.48 -16.39
CA PRO A 79 -6.21 9.64 -15.48
C PRO A 79 -6.68 9.56 -14.02
N MET A 80 -6.00 8.76 -13.22
CA MET A 80 -6.28 8.56 -11.80
C MET A 80 -5.18 9.24 -10.98
N PRO A 81 -5.33 10.55 -10.67
CA PRO A 81 -4.48 11.20 -9.69
C PRO A 81 -4.79 10.58 -8.32
N ASN A 82 -3.76 10.06 -7.67
CA ASN A 82 -3.90 9.26 -6.47
C ASN A 82 -3.00 9.82 -5.37
N TRP A 83 -3.60 10.20 -4.26
CA TRP A 83 -2.88 10.48 -3.03
C TRP A 83 -2.72 9.18 -2.25
N LEU A 84 -1.48 8.73 -2.14
CA LEU A 84 -1.11 7.49 -1.48
C LEU A 84 -0.65 7.78 -0.05
N ARG A 85 -1.23 7.06 0.91
CA ARG A 85 -0.79 7.06 2.30
C ARG A 85 -0.48 5.64 2.74
N ILE A 86 0.72 5.43 3.26
CA ILE A 86 1.17 4.12 3.76
C ILE A 86 1.37 4.22 5.26
N TYR A 87 0.50 3.55 6.02
CA TYR A 87 0.56 3.51 7.46
C TYR A 87 1.37 2.30 7.91
N VAL A 88 2.36 2.57 8.76
CA VAL A 88 3.33 1.59 9.28
C VAL A 88 3.44 1.75 10.80
N PRO A 89 4.14 0.85 11.52
CA PRO A 89 4.31 0.98 12.96
C PRO A 89 4.85 2.36 13.35
N LYS A 90 4.35 2.90 14.47
CA LYS A 90 4.82 4.18 14.98
C LYS A 90 6.32 4.12 15.28
N GLY A 91 7.05 5.13 14.80
CA GLY A 91 8.52 5.21 14.94
C GLY A 91 9.29 4.55 13.80
N SER A 92 8.62 4.01 12.77
CA SER A 92 9.31 3.62 11.54
C SER A 92 10.03 4.81 10.92
N GLU A 93 11.27 4.59 10.48
CA GLU A 93 12.12 5.63 9.89
C GLU A 93 12.16 5.46 8.37
N LEU A 94 11.69 6.48 7.62
CA LEU A 94 11.76 6.47 6.16
C LEU A 94 13.22 6.53 5.69
N ILE A 95 13.59 5.64 4.77
CA ILE A 95 14.91 5.63 4.13
C ILE A 95 14.81 6.14 2.69
N GLU A 96 13.80 5.66 1.95
CA GLU A 96 13.60 6.03 0.56
C GLU A 96 12.12 5.97 0.19
N PHE A 97 11.65 6.91 -0.62
CA PHE A 97 10.36 6.87 -1.28
C PHE A 97 10.55 7.26 -2.74
N LYS A 98 10.34 6.32 -3.65
CA LYS A 98 10.39 6.51 -5.11
C LYS A 98 9.01 6.35 -5.73
N GLY A 99 8.79 7.03 -6.86
CA GLY A 99 7.54 6.95 -7.62
C GLY A 99 6.48 7.98 -7.26
N SER A 100 6.80 8.94 -6.38
CA SER A 100 5.96 10.11 -6.14
C SER A 100 6.26 11.21 -7.17
N GLU A 101 5.23 11.79 -7.76
CA GLU A 101 5.29 12.95 -8.65
C GLU A 101 5.47 14.26 -7.86
N ASP A 102 4.96 14.29 -6.61
CA ASP A 102 5.09 15.41 -5.67
C ASP A 102 6.09 15.11 -4.54
N PRO A 103 6.55 16.13 -3.80
CA PRO A 103 7.35 15.93 -2.59
C PRO A 103 6.66 14.98 -1.61
N THR A 104 7.41 14.00 -1.12
CA THR A 104 6.92 13.04 -0.14
C THR A 104 6.94 13.65 1.25
N THR A 105 5.99 13.25 2.09
CA THR A 105 5.93 13.70 3.48
C THR A 105 5.85 12.52 4.43
N THR A 106 6.35 12.72 5.65
CA THR A 106 6.22 11.76 6.74
C THR A 106 5.49 12.45 7.88
N SER A 107 4.42 11.84 8.35
CA SER A 107 3.57 12.37 9.42
C SER A 107 3.21 11.29 10.44
N GLU A 108 2.60 11.68 11.56
CA GLU A 108 2.00 10.74 12.51
C GLU A 108 0.47 10.89 12.49
N ALA A 109 -0.25 9.77 12.39
CA ALA A 109 -1.70 9.75 12.49
C ALA A 109 -2.18 8.41 13.08
N TYR A 110 -3.20 8.46 13.95
CA TYR A 110 -3.83 7.27 14.54
C TYR A 110 -2.85 6.27 15.17
N GLY A 111 -1.79 6.77 15.81
CA GLY A 111 -0.76 5.94 16.42
C GLY A 111 0.10 5.16 15.42
N LYS A 112 0.26 5.68 14.20
CA LYS A 112 1.10 5.13 13.13
C LYS A 112 2.00 6.21 12.56
N THR A 113 3.15 5.80 12.04
CA THR A 113 3.91 6.64 11.10
C THR A 113 3.26 6.50 9.72
N VAL A 114 3.10 7.61 9.01
CA VAL A 114 2.46 7.65 7.69
C VAL A 114 3.43 8.23 6.67
N PHE A 115 3.69 7.47 5.61
CA PHE A 115 4.43 7.96 4.45
C PHE A 115 3.44 8.34 3.36
N GLU A 116 3.57 9.55 2.83
CA GLU A 116 2.62 10.12 1.88
C GLU A 116 3.33 10.51 0.58
N GLY A 117 2.67 10.24 -0.54
CA GLY A 117 3.14 10.59 -1.87
C GLY A 117 1.97 10.70 -2.84
N PHE A 118 2.25 11.21 -4.04
CA PHE A 118 1.25 11.41 -5.08
C PHE A 118 1.70 10.75 -6.37
N LEU A 119 0.79 10.09 -7.08
CA LEU A 119 1.08 9.46 -8.36
C LEU A 119 -0.13 9.52 -9.28
N THR A 120 0.10 9.47 -10.59
CA THR A 120 -0.97 9.39 -11.57
C THR A 120 -0.92 8.07 -12.34
N VAL A 121 -2.03 7.33 -12.35
CA VAL A 121 -2.19 6.14 -13.20
C VAL A 121 -3.04 6.50 -14.42
N LYS A 122 -2.45 6.47 -15.62
CA LYS A 122 -3.17 6.75 -16.87
C LYS A 122 -3.84 5.49 -17.42
N PRO A 123 -4.88 5.60 -18.27
CA PRO A 123 -5.39 4.47 -19.04
C PRO A 123 -4.29 3.81 -19.87
N LEU A 124 -4.31 2.49 -19.97
CA LEU A 124 -3.23 1.66 -20.56
C LEU A 124 -1.84 1.87 -19.91
N GLY A 125 -1.79 2.57 -18.78
CA GLY A 125 -0.57 2.97 -18.10
C GLY A 125 -0.23 2.10 -16.89
N THR A 126 0.98 2.31 -16.40
CA THR A 126 1.47 1.74 -15.14
C THR A 126 2.11 2.84 -14.31
N ALA A 127 2.10 2.65 -13.00
CA ALA A 127 2.88 3.44 -12.06
C ALA A 127 3.44 2.50 -10.99
N GLN A 128 4.60 2.82 -10.44
CA GLN A 128 5.23 2.04 -9.39
C GLN A 128 5.70 2.96 -8.27
N VAL A 129 5.40 2.57 -7.04
CA VAL A 129 5.92 3.22 -5.83
C VAL A 129 6.79 2.23 -5.09
N VAL A 130 7.97 2.69 -4.64
CA VAL A 130 8.88 1.90 -3.80
C VAL A 130 9.20 2.68 -2.54
N VAL A 131 8.82 2.13 -1.39
CA VAL A 131 9.07 2.74 -0.08
C VAL A 131 9.93 1.82 0.75
N LYS A 132 11.13 2.29 1.09
CA LYS A 132 12.07 1.59 1.96
C LYS A 132 12.13 2.30 3.30
N TYR A 133 11.99 1.56 4.38
CA TYR A 133 12.01 2.09 5.74
C TYR A 133 12.57 1.07 6.72
N LYS A 134 13.00 1.58 7.87
CA LYS A 134 13.42 0.77 9.01
C LYS A 134 12.26 0.63 9.99
N LEU A 135 12.05 -0.57 10.51
CA LEU A 135 11.05 -0.81 11.54
C LEU A 135 11.54 -0.33 12.92
N PRO A 136 10.63 0.09 13.82
CA PRO A 136 10.98 0.64 15.14
C PRO A 136 11.39 -0.44 16.16
N PHE A 137 11.42 -1.70 15.76
CA PHE A 137 11.79 -2.83 16.59
C PHE A 137 12.77 -3.74 15.85
N LYS A 138 13.48 -4.56 16.62
CA LYS A 138 14.44 -5.54 16.12
C LYS A 138 13.81 -6.93 16.10
N VAL A 139 14.39 -7.84 15.33
CA VAL A 139 13.96 -9.25 15.33
C VAL A 139 14.18 -9.85 16.72
N GLY A 140 13.14 -10.52 17.25
CA GLY A 140 13.22 -11.20 18.54
C GLY A 140 14.10 -12.45 18.49
N ARG A 141 14.53 -12.95 19.66
CA ARG A 141 15.37 -14.17 19.76
C ARG A 141 14.74 -15.40 19.11
N GLU A 142 13.43 -15.56 19.24
CA GLU A 142 12.67 -16.70 18.68
C GLU A 142 12.33 -16.50 17.20
N LYS A 143 12.62 -15.31 16.65
CA LYS A 143 12.35 -14.88 15.27
C LYS A 143 10.89 -14.93 14.85
N ASP A 144 9.98 -15.13 15.81
CA ASP A 144 8.55 -15.07 15.58
C ASP A 144 8.15 -13.64 15.21
N TYR A 145 7.44 -13.54 14.09
CA TYR A 145 7.04 -12.29 13.50
C TYR A 145 5.56 -12.27 13.28
N SER A 146 4.91 -11.19 13.73
CA SER A 146 3.48 -11.00 13.57
C SER A 146 3.24 -9.72 12.78
N LEU A 147 2.55 -9.85 11.64
CA LEU A 147 2.20 -8.77 10.74
C LEU A 147 0.69 -8.68 10.61
N LEU A 148 0.13 -7.49 10.82
CA LEU A 148 -1.24 -7.18 10.44
C LEU A 148 -1.22 -6.36 9.15
N ILE A 149 -1.84 -6.90 8.09
CA ILE A 149 -2.15 -6.14 6.89
C ILE A 149 -3.63 -5.77 6.96
N GLN A 150 -3.90 -4.49 7.21
CA GLN A 150 -5.27 -3.97 7.26
C GLN A 150 -5.70 -3.53 5.86
N LYS A 151 -6.79 -4.11 5.39
CA LYS A 151 -7.33 -3.83 4.06
C LYS A 151 -7.97 -2.45 4.02
N GLN A 152 -7.79 -1.73 2.91
CA GLN A 152 -8.60 -0.55 2.62
C GLN A 152 -10.08 -0.93 2.41
N PRO A 153 -11.03 -0.33 3.14
CA PRO A 153 -12.44 -0.51 2.87
C PRO A 153 -12.80 -0.10 1.44
N GLY A 154 -13.74 -0.81 0.82
CA GLY A 154 -14.21 -0.50 -0.54
C GLY A 154 -13.36 -1.04 -1.69
N THR A 155 -12.20 -1.67 -1.43
CA THR A 155 -11.41 -2.34 -2.48
C THR A 155 -11.81 -3.81 -2.67
N GLU A 156 -11.59 -4.39 -3.85
CA GLU A 156 -12.01 -5.79 -4.14
C GLU A 156 -11.02 -6.86 -3.64
N GLY A 157 -9.77 -6.47 -3.41
CA GLY A 157 -8.74 -7.29 -2.78
C GLY A 157 -7.44 -7.34 -3.59
N HIS A 158 -6.54 -6.42 -3.30
CA HIS A 158 -5.24 -6.29 -3.99
C HIS A 158 -4.38 -7.54 -3.73
N GLU A 159 -3.51 -7.88 -4.68
CA GLU A 159 -2.60 -9.01 -4.52
C GLU A 159 -1.40 -8.61 -3.64
N TYR A 160 -1.10 -9.40 -2.61
CA TYR A 160 0.04 -9.21 -1.73
C TYR A 160 1.03 -10.35 -1.88
N THR A 161 2.32 -10.04 -1.97
CA THR A 161 3.42 -11.01 -1.97
C THR A 161 4.39 -10.66 -0.85
N ILE A 162 4.78 -11.66 -0.05
CA ILE A 162 5.70 -11.48 1.08
C ILE A 162 7.00 -12.23 0.80
N LEU A 163 8.12 -11.52 0.89
CA LEU A 163 9.47 -12.07 0.73
C LEU A 163 10.31 -11.80 1.97
N VAL A 164 11.02 -12.82 2.44
CA VAL A 164 12.01 -12.70 3.52
C VAL A 164 13.37 -13.11 2.96
N ASN A 165 14.34 -12.21 3.03
CA ASN A 165 15.68 -12.41 2.46
C ASN A 165 15.65 -12.92 1.00
N GLY A 166 14.77 -12.34 0.19
CA GLY A 166 14.60 -12.69 -1.23
C GLY A 166 13.77 -13.96 -1.52
N ARG A 167 13.39 -14.74 -0.51
CA ARG A 167 12.53 -15.92 -0.69
C ARG A 167 11.06 -15.54 -0.47
N GLN A 168 10.21 -15.83 -1.47
CA GLN A 168 8.75 -15.71 -1.32
C GLN A 168 8.24 -16.73 -0.31
N ILE A 169 7.51 -16.26 0.70
CA ILE A 169 6.92 -17.10 1.75
C ILE A 169 5.39 -17.15 1.69
N ASP A 170 4.74 -16.13 1.12
CA ASP A 170 3.28 -16.10 0.93
C ASP A 170 2.91 -15.22 -0.26
N LYS A 171 1.78 -15.52 -0.89
CA LYS A 171 1.17 -14.77 -1.99
C LYS A 171 -0.34 -14.94 -1.98
N PHE A 172 -1.10 -13.86 -1.90
CA PHE A 172 -2.55 -13.93 -1.71
C PHE A 172 -3.29 -12.63 -2.08
N PRO A 173 -4.59 -12.71 -2.43
CA PRO A 173 -5.46 -11.53 -2.49
C PRO A 173 -5.91 -11.10 -1.08
N LEU A 174 -5.76 -9.82 -0.73
CA LEU A 174 -6.20 -9.26 0.56
C LEU A 174 -7.68 -8.87 0.51
N LYS A 175 -8.58 -9.84 0.70
CA LYS A 175 -10.04 -9.62 0.69
C LYS A 175 -10.62 -9.12 2.02
N THR A 176 -9.91 -9.38 3.11
CA THR A 176 -10.19 -8.88 4.46
C THR A 176 -8.87 -8.59 5.16
N ASP A 177 -8.91 -7.91 6.31
CA ASP A 177 -7.74 -7.75 7.16
C ASP A 177 -7.12 -9.12 7.45
N ARG A 178 -5.80 -9.21 7.36
CA ARG A 178 -5.08 -10.47 7.53
C ARG A 178 -3.94 -10.31 8.50
N GLU A 179 -3.99 -11.10 9.56
CA GLU A 179 -2.85 -11.33 10.45
C GLU A 179 -2.02 -12.49 9.90
N LEU A 180 -0.71 -12.31 9.82
CA LEU A 180 0.26 -13.30 9.38
C LEU A 180 1.27 -13.55 10.50
N LYS A 181 1.59 -14.82 10.71
CA LYS A 181 2.65 -15.26 11.61
C LYS A 181 3.67 -16.07 10.84
N PHE A 182 4.93 -15.64 10.87
CA PHE A 182 6.02 -16.29 10.16
C PHE A 182 7.36 -16.02 10.87
N LYS A 183 8.45 -16.63 10.37
CA LYS A 183 9.80 -16.44 10.92
C LYS A 183 10.64 -15.54 10.04
N LEU A 184 11.44 -14.67 10.66
CA LEU A 184 12.42 -13.78 10.01
C LEU A 184 13.85 -14.34 10.04
#